data_AF-A0A2H9L1H9-F1
#
_entry.id   AF-A0A2H9L1H9-F1
#
_cell.length_a   1.000
_cell.length_b   1.000
_cell.length_c   1.000
_cell.angle_alpha   90.00
_cell.angle_beta   90.00
_cell.angle_gamma   90.00
#
_symmetry.space_group_name_H-M   'P 1'
#
loop_
_entity.id
_entity.type
_entity.pdbx_description
1 polymer ?
#
loop_
_entity_poly.entity_id
_entity_poly.type
_entity_poly.pdbx_seq_one_letter_code
_entity_poly.pdbx_strand_id
1 'polypeptide(L)'
;MDDFADFVKRLIVGANDVPFRDAIKAATGFEIVNVDGSLKPKLMLIKKRLKSNLKRISAHVKTKYKGRANELSNYMEKVVAQEINAMSEFKAISPKTGKGKAQSAGYPDLFVETGGQFFYLEVKTFQLKTKDSTLRTFYYKPSEVSKITRSCSHLLVGFEVESKGGDNRSPFIIHNVKILNLYDLKVSLKPEFNANNIDIYSCAEI
;
A
#
# COMPACT_ATOMS: atom_id res chain seq x y z
N MET A 1 0.39 36.85 -9.55
CA MET A 1 0.59 35.98 -10.73
C MET A 1 1.88 35.18 -10.60
N ASP A 2 2.90 35.74 -9.96
CA ASP A 2 4.21 35.07 -9.73
C ASP A 2 4.14 33.84 -8.82
N ASP A 3 3.31 33.84 -7.76
CA ASP A 3 3.25 32.72 -6.81
C ASP A 3 2.79 31.39 -7.42
N PHE A 4 1.80 31.44 -8.34
CA PHE A 4 1.32 30.21 -8.99
C PHE A 4 2.34 29.68 -9.99
N ALA A 5 2.96 30.56 -10.78
CA ALA A 5 4.01 30.16 -11.70
C ALA A 5 5.20 29.54 -10.95
N ASP A 6 5.59 30.11 -9.82
CA ASP A 6 6.67 29.58 -8.98
C ASP A 6 6.28 28.27 -8.28
N PHE A 7 5.03 28.12 -7.86
CA PHE A 7 4.49 26.84 -7.41
C PHE A 7 4.59 25.77 -8.50
N VAL A 8 4.17 26.08 -9.74
CA VAL A 8 4.27 25.14 -10.87
C VAL A 8 5.73 24.78 -11.17
N LYS A 9 6.66 25.74 -11.14
CA LYS A 9 8.10 25.45 -11.27
C LYS A 9 8.59 24.50 -10.18
N ARG A 10 8.16 24.67 -8.93
CA ARG A 10 8.48 23.74 -7.83
C ARG A 10 7.89 22.36 -8.04
N LEU A 11 6.67 22.26 -8.60
CA LEU A 11 6.07 20.98 -8.97
C LEU A 11 6.88 20.26 -10.06
N ILE A 12 7.44 20.99 -11.03
CA ILE A 12 8.29 20.42 -12.09
C ILE A 12 9.61 19.90 -11.51
N VAL A 13 10.27 20.68 -10.65
CA VAL A 13 11.48 20.24 -9.94
C VAL A 13 11.18 19.00 -9.09
N GLY A 14 9.97 18.95 -8.51
CA GLY A 14 9.52 17.86 -7.67
C GLY A 14 10.35 17.74 -6.40
N ALA A 15 10.28 16.57 -5.78
CA ALA A 15 11.14 16.21 -4.67
C ALA A 15 11.57 14.76 -4.86
N ASN A 16 12.85 14.47 -4.67
CA ASN A 16 13.42 13.13 -4.79
C ASN A 16 14.10 12.74 -3.48
N ASP A 17 14.22 11.43 -3.26
CA ASP A 17 14.92 10.89 -2.10
C ASP A 17 14.35 11.36 -0.74
N VAL A 18 13.06 11.68 -0.71
CA VAL A 18 12.36 12.17 0.50
C VAL A 18 12.09 10.97 1.42
N PRO A 19 12.52 11.00 2.69
CA PRO A 19 12.13 9.96 3.63
C PRO A 19 10.60 9.88 3.76
N PHE A 20 10.04 8.71 3.53
CA PHE A 20 8.60 8.50 3.54
C PHE A 20 7.98 8.86 4.89
N ARG A 21 8.72 8.62 5.99
CA ARG A 21 8.33 9.05 7.34
C ARG A 21 8.11 10.56 7.47
N ASP A 22 8.90 11.36 6.77
CA ASP A 22 8.79 12.83 6.80
C ASP A 22 7.57 13.28 5.98
N ALA A 23 7.32 12.63 4.85
CA ALA A 23 6.11 12.86 4.05
C ALA A 23 4.83 12.51 4.85
N ILE A 24 4.82 11.39 5.58
CA ILE A 24 3.70 11.02 6.46
C ILE A 24 3.53 12.04 7.59
N LYS A 25 4.63 12.43 8.25
CA LYS A 25 4.59 13.41 9.35
C LYS A 25 4.04 14.76 8.88
N ALA A 26 4.51 15.26 7.74
CA ALA A 26 4.04 16.52 7.17
C ALA A 26 2.57 16.45 6.76
N ALA A 27 2.12 15.33 6.17
CA ALA A 27 0.76 15.18 5.67
C ALA A 27 -0.28 14.88 6.76
N THR A 28 0.12 14.26 7.87
CA THR A 28 -0.84 13.70 8.85
C THR A 28 -0.58 14.07 10.29
N GLY A 29 0.60 14.61 10.62
CA GLY A 29 1.05 14.87 12.00
C GLY A 29 1.53 13.62 12.76
N PHE A 30 1.30 12.41 12.24
CA PHE A 30 1.72 11.15 12.85
C PHE A 30 3.09 10.68 12.34
N GLU A 31 3.77 9.87 13.14
CA GLU A 31 5.13 9.39 12.85
C GLU A 31 5.15 7.92 12.47
N ILE A 32 5.97 7.58 11.47
CA ILE A 32 6.37 6.19 11.26
C ILE A 32 7.43 5.86 12.28
N VAL A 33 7.11 4.95 13.20
CA VAL A 33 8.04 4.47 14.24
C VAL A 33 8.73 3.20 13.76
N ASN A 34 10.04 3.07 14.02
CA ASN A 34 10.79 1.89 13.62
C ASN A 34 10.29 0.63 14.35
N VAL A 35 10.48 -0.54 13.73
CA VAL A 35 10.13 -1.83 14.35
C VAL A 35 11.10 -2.10 15.50
N ASP A 36 10.56 -2.19 16.71
CA ASP A 36 11.33 -2.52 17.91
C ASP A 36 11.43 -4.04 18.18
N GLY A 37 12.15 -4.39 19.25
CA GLY A 37 12.36 -5.78 19.66
C GLY A 37 11.09 -6.51 20.12
N SER A 38 10.05 -5.80 20.54
CA SER A 38 8.79 -6.38 21.00
C SER A 38 7.83 -6.67 19.85
N LEU A 39 7.82 -5.83 18.82
CA LEU A 39 6.99 -6.02 17.62
C LEU A 39 7.59 -7.05 16.66
N LYS A 40 8.92 -7.14 16.56
CA LYS A 40 9.63 -8.03 15.62
C LYS A 40 9.18 -9.51 15.70
N PRO A 41 9.04 -10.15 16.88
CA PRO A 41 8.48 -11.50 16.99
C PRO A 41 7.06 -11.65 16.42
N LYS A 42 6.18 -10.66 16.62
CA LYS A 42 4.81 -10.66 16.09
C LYS A 42 4.81 -10.62 14.55
N LEU A 43 5.69 -9.80 13.97
CA LEU A 43 5.86 -9.74 12.51
C LEU A 43 6.41 -11.05 11.93
N MET A 44 7.32 -11.72 12.66
CA MET A 44 7.81 -13.04 12.26
C MET A 44 6.71 -14.11 12.27
N LEU A 45 5.76 -14.02 13.21
CA LEU A 45 4.60 -14.92 13.23
C LEU A 45 3.69 -14.71 12.02
N ILE A 46 3.37 -13.45 11.66
CA ILE A 46 2.64 -13.13 10.42
C ILE A 46 3.39 -13.65 9.19
N LYS A 47 4.70 -13.39 9.10
CA LYS A 47 5.54 -13.87 7.99
C LYS A 47 5.51 -15.39 7.88
N LYS A 48 5.64 -16.10 9.00
CA LYS A 48 5.56 -17.56 9.06
C LYS A 48 4.19 -18.05 8.60
N ARG A 49 3.10 -17.45 9.09
CA ARG A 49 1.73 -17.79 8.69
C ARG A 49 1.53 -17.67 7.18
N LEU A 50 1.90 -16.52 6.60
CA LEU A 50 1.76 -16.28 5.16
C LEU A 50 2.62 -17.24 4.33
N LYS A 51 3.87 -17.50 4.75
CA LYS A 51 4.75 -18.45 4.06
C LYS A 51 4.25 -19.89 4.12
N SER A 52 3.82 -20.36 5.29
CA SER A 52 3.30 -21.72 5.46
C SER A 52 2.01 -21.95 4.66
N ASN A 53 1.20 -20.91 4.45
CA ASN A 53 -0.03 -20.98 3.67
C ASN A 53 0.13 -20.62 2.19
N LEU A 54 1.35 -20.31 1.73
CA LEU A 54 1.56 -19.73 0.40
C LEU A 54 1.01 -20.60 -0.74
N LYS A 55 1.17 -21.93 -0.65
CA LYS A 55 0.60 -22.87 -1.64
C LYS A 55 -0.93 -22.80 -1.67
N ARG A 56 -1.59 -22.79 -0.51
CA ARG A 56 -3.05 -22.66 -0.39
C ARG A 56 -3.52 -21.32 -0.93
N ILE A 57 -2.84 -20.24 -0.56
CA ILE A 57 -3.15 -18.89 -1.04
C ILE A 57 -2.99 -18.80 -2.57
N SER A 58 -1.88 -19.32 -3.12
CA SER A 58 -1.62 -19.36 -4.56
C SER A 58 -2.71 -20.14 -5.31
N ALA A 59 -3.09 -21.32 -4.83
CA ALA A 59 -4.18 -22.12 -5.40
C ALA A 59 -5.54 -21.39 -5.35
N HIS A 60 -5.82 -20.72 -4.22
CA HIS A 60 -7.04 -19.93 -4.06
C HIS A 60 -7.07 -18.74 -5.03
N VAL A 61 -5.98 -17.98 -5.16
CA VAL A 61 -5.87 -16.87 -6.12
C VAL A 61 -6.00 -17.37 -7.56
N LYS A 62 -5.30 -18.44 -7.93
CA LYS A 62 -5.36 -19.04 -9.27
C LYS A 62 -6.79 -19.41 -9.69
N THR A 63 -7.61 -19.86 -8.75
CA THR A 63 -8.97 -20.34 -9.01
C THR A 63 -10.03 -19.24 -8.87
N LYS A 64 -9.93 -18.39 -7.85
CA LYS A 64 -10.98 -17.42 -7.49
C LYS A 64 -10.78 -16.03 -8.07
N TYR A 65 -9.54 -15.61 -8.34
CA TYR A 65 -9.27 -14.28 -8.88
C TYR A 65 -9.27 -14.29 -10.41
N LYS A 66 -10.01 -13.36 -11.01
CA LYS A 66 -10.06 -13.09 -12.45
C LYS A 66 -9.87 -11.60 -12.66
N GLY A 67 -8.81 -11.19 -13.36
CA GLY A 67 -8.50 -9.78 -13.54
C GLY A 67 -7.03 -9.51 -13.87
N ARG A 68 -6.66 -8.24 -13.78
CA ARG A 68 -5.31 -7.73 -14.07
C ARG A 68 -4.43 -7.73 -12.82
N ALA A 69 -3.11 -7.78 -13.00
CA ALA A 69 -2.18 -7.82 -11.87
C ALA A 69 -2.28 -6.61 -10.91
N ASN A 70 -2.68 -5.43 -11.40
CA ASN A 70 -2.86 -4.23 -10.56
C ASN A 70 -4.05 -4.37 -9.59
N GLU A 71 -5.13 -5.01 -10.01
CA GLU A 71 -6.32 -5.28 -9.20
C GLU A 71 -6.14 -6.49 -8.27
N LEU A 72 -5.14 -7.34 -8.53
CA LEU A 72 -4.83 -8.48 -7.67
C LEU A 72 -4.39 -8.02 -6.28
N SER A 73 -3.72 -6.86 -6.15
CA SER A 73 -3.33 -6.32 -4.83
C SER A 73 -4.56 -6.08 -3.94
N ASN A 74 -5.63 -5.48 -4.48
CA ASN A 74 -6.90 -5.28 -3.76
C ASN A 74 -7.55 -6.59 -3.32
N TYR A 75 -7.42 -7.64 -4.12
CA TYR A 75 -7.88 -8.98 -3.72
C TYR A 75 -7.01 -9.54 -2.58
N MET A 76 -5.70 -9.37 -2.68
CA MET A 76 -4.73 -9.84 -1.69
C MET A 76 -4.85 -9.14 -0.34
N GLU A 77 -5.30 -7.87 -0.28
CA GLU A 77 -5.60 -7.18 0.98
C GLU A 77 -6.56 -8.01 1.86
N LYS A 78 -7.65 -8.49 1.27
CA LYS A 78 -8.65 -9.33 1.97
C LYS A 78 -8.05 -10.65 2.42
N VAL A 79 -7.25 -11.28 1.58
CA VAL A 79 -6.58 -12.55 1.88
C VAL A 79 -5.60 -12.37 3.06
N VAL A 80 -4.79 -11.31 3.04
CA VAL A 80 -3.85 -11.00 4.13
C VAL A 80 -4.60 -10.75 5.44
N ALA A 81 -5.66 -9.95 5.41
CA ALA A 81 -6.47 -9.70 6.59
C ALA A 81 -7.06 -11.00 7.17
N GLN A 82 -7.56 -11.90 6.32
CA GLN A 82 -8.07 -13.21 6.74
C GLN A 82 -6.99 -14.09 7.38
N GLU A 83 -5.80 -14.16 6.79
CA GLU A 83 -4.69 -14.93 7.38
C GLU A 83 -4.23 -14.38 8.73
N ILE A 84 -4.22 -13.05 8.89
CA ILE A 84 -3.87 -12.41 10.15
C ILE A 84 -4.96 -12.65 11.20
N ASN A 85 -6.24 -12.42 10.87
CA ASN A 85 -7.37 -12.62 11.78
C ASN A 85 -7.61 -14.09 12.15
N ALA A 86 -7.07 -15.05 11.41
CA ALA A 86 -7.09 -16.46 11.78
C ALA A 86 -6.13 -16.80 12.93
N MET A 87 -5.29 -15.86 13.37
CA MET A 87 -4.47 -15.97 14.58
C MET A 87 -5.14 -15.16 15.69
N SER A 88 -5.52 -15.82 16.79
CA SER A 88 -6.34 -15.24 17.86
C SER A 88 -5.73 -14.02 18.55
N GLU A 89 -4.40 -13.86 18.50
CA GLU A 89 -3.68 -12.74 19.11
C GLU A 89 -3.59 -11.49 18.21
N PHE A 90 -4.15 -11.54 17.00
CA PHE A 90 -4.13 -10.42 16.04
C PHE A 90 -5.54 -10.00 15.63
N LYS A 91 -5.66 -8.71 15.32
CA LYS A 91 -6.84 -8.13 14.68
C LYS A 91 -6.40 -7.22 13.55
N ALA A 92 -6.70 -7.59 12.32
CA ALA A 92 -6.46 -6.82 11.11
C ALA A 92 -7.78 -6.31 10.53
N ILE A 93 -7.89 -5.00 10.36
CA ILE A 93 -9.07 -4.34 9.79
C ILE A 93 -8.66 -3.31 8.74
N SER A 94 -9.57 -2.94 7.84
CA SER A 94 -9.36 -1.74 7.03
C SER A 94 -9.34 -0.50 7.96
N PRO A 95 -8.35 0.40 7.84
CA PRO A 95 -8.28 1.59 8.68
C PRO A 95 -9.51 2.47 8.48
N LYS A 96 -10.00 3.04 9.58
CA LYS A 96 -10.98 4.12 9.55
C LYS A 96 -10.25 5.45 9.43
N THR A 97 -10.86 6.40 8.75
CA THR A 97 -10.37 7.78 8.72
C THR A 97 -10.48 8.42 10.11
N GLY A 98 -9.77 9.54 10.32
CA GLY A 98 -9.93 10.34 11.55
C GLY A 98 -11.38 10.78 11.84
N LYS A 99 -12.25 10.81 10.82
CA LYS A 99 -13.70 11.08 10.96
C LYS A 99 -14.54 9.81 11.20
N GLY A 100 -13.92 8.67 11.49
CA GLY A 100 -14.57 7.39 11.76
C GLY A 100 -15.17 6.69 10.54
N LYS A 101 -15.16 7.31 9.35
CA LYS A 101 -15.67 6.71 8.10
C LYS A 101 -14.65 5.75 7.51
N ALA A 102 -15.13 4.60 7.02
CA ALA A 102 -14.33 3.72 6.20
C ALA A 102 -14.11 4.34 4.81
N GLN A 103 -12.90 4.21 4.26
CA GLN A 103 -12.59 4.56 2.88
C GLN A 103 -12.11 3.30 2.16
N SER A 104 -12.73 3.00 1.03
CA SER A 104 -12.41 1.82 0.21
C SER A 104 -11.04 1.91 -0.47
N ALA A 105 -10.49 3.11 -0.61
CA ALA A 105 -9.23 3.37 -1.30
C ALA A 105 -8.28 4.24 -0.45
N GLY A 106 -7.00 4.26 -0.82
CA GLY A 106 -5.97 5.06 -0.19
C GLY A 106 -5.16 4.31 0.87
N TYR A 107 -4.00 4.87 1.18
CA TYR A 107 -3.01 4.29 2.09
C TYR A 107 -3.35 4.55 3.56
N PRO A 108 -3.14 3.60 4.48
CA PRO A 108 -2.72 2.21 4.24
C PRO A 108 -3.91 1.26 4.04
N ASP A 109 -3.63 0.03 3.60
CA ASP A 109 -4.64 -1.00 3.33
C ASP A 109 -5.23 -1.61 4.61
N LEU A 110 -4.36 -1.98 5.58
CA LEU A 110 -4.75 -2.60 6.84
C LEU A 110 -4.16 -1.88 8.05
N PHE A 111 -4.94 -1.86 9.12
CA PHE A 111 -4.52 -1.53 10.47
C PHE A 111 -4.56 -2.80 11.31
N VAL A 112 -3.44 -3.12 11.96
CA VAL A 112 -3.28 -4.35 12.73
C VAL A 112 -2.98 -4.04 14.19
N GLU A 113 -3.68 -4.72 15.08
CA GLU A 113 -3.52 -4.69 16.53
C GLU A 113 -3.09 -6.07 17.04
N THR A 114 -2.14 -6.11 17.96
CA THR A 114 -1.71 -7.33 18.67
C THR A 114 -1.06 -6.99 20.00
N GLY A 115 -1.56 -7.55 21.10
CA GLY A 115 -0.95 -7.37 22.44
C GLY A 115 -0.71 -5.90 22.84
N GLY A 116 -1.64 -4.99 22.51
CA GLY A 116 -1.50 -3.55 22.78
C GLY A 116 -0.56 -2.80 21.82
N GLN A 117 0.03 -3.48 20.85
CA GLN A 117 0.84 -2.90 19.78
C GLN A 117 0.02 -2.71 18.51
N PHE A 118 0.47 -1.78 17.69
CA PHE A 118 -0.24 -1.36 16.48
C PHE A 118 0.73 -1.16 15.33
N PHE A 119 0.31 -1.48 14.12
CA PHE A 119 1.05 -1.17 12.90
C PHE A 119 0.13 -1.09 11.69
N TYR A 120 0.56 -0.38 10.67
CA TYR A 120 -0.11 -0.32 9.38
C TYR A 120 0.55 -1.27 8.38
N LEU A 121 -0.25 -1.93 7.55
CA LEU A 121 0.22 -2.75 6.43
C LEU A 121 -0.29 -2.21 5.11
N GLU A 122 0.62 -2.10 4.15
CA GLU A 122 0.33 -2.00 2.72
C GLU A 122 0.52 -3.38 2.07
N VAL A 123 -0.38 -3.79 1.18
CA VAL A 123 -0.29 -5.03 0.42
C VAL A 123 0.04 -4.71 -1.03
N LYS A 124 1.08 -5.36 -1.56
CA LYS A 124 1.47 -5.24 -2.98
C LYS A 124 1.71 -6.60 -3.59
N THR A 125 1.40 -6.70 -4.87
CA THR A 125 1.85 -7.78 -5.75
C THR A 125 2.82 -7.23 -6.79
N PHE A 126 3.92 -7.92 -7.02
CA PHE A 126 4.89 -7.55 -8.06
C PHE A 126 5.21 -8.75 -8.94
N GLN A 127 5.39 -8.51 -10.25
CA GLN A 127 5.73 -9.57 -11.18
C GLN A 127 7.18 -10.00 -10.97
N LEU A 128 7.42 -11.32 -10.99
CA LEU A 128 8.77 -11.90 -10.87
C LEU A 128 9.76 -11.24 -11.83
N LYS A 129 9.36 -11.05 -13.08
CA LYS A 129 10.15 -10.44 -14.16
C LYS A 129 10.43 -8.95 -13.99
N THR A 130 9.69 -8.24 -13.12
CA THR A 130 9.86 -6.79 -12.90
C THR A 130 10.35 -6.47 -11.49
N LYS A 131 10.88 -7.47 -10.77
CA LYS A 131 11.34 -7.29 -9.39
C LYS A 131 12.44 -6.24 -9.26
N ASP A 132 13.34 -6.18 -10.24
CA ASP A 132 14.46 -5.22 -10.28
C ASP A 132 14.15 -4.00 -11.16
N SER A 133 12.87 -3.77 -11.46
CA SER A 133 12.43 -2.63 -12.26
C SER A 133 12.46 -1.33 -11.47
N THR A 134 12.83 -0.24 -12.13
CA THR A 134 12.72 1.13 -11.62
C THR A 134 11.31 1.69 -11.72
N LEU A 135 10.35 0.92 -12.25
CA LEU A 135 8.95 1.33 -12.33
C LEU A 135 8.36 1.52 -10.94
N ARG A 136 7.60 2.62 -10.77
CA ARG A 136 6.96 2.96 -9.50
C ARG A 136 5.89 1.92 -9.14
N THR A 137 6.08 1.23 -8.02
CA THR A 137 5.17 0.20 -7.51
C THR A 137 4.49 0.58 -6.19
N PHE A 138 4.95 1.67 -5.55
CA PHE A 138 4.38 2.22 -4.33
C PHE A 138 3.89 3.65 -4.57
N TYR A 139 2.68 3.95 -4.12
CA TYR A 139 2.04 5.24 -4.29
C TYR A 139 1.43 5.68 -2.98
N TYR A 140 1.79 6.87 -2.52
CA TYR A 140 1.14 7.57 -1.43
C TYR A 140 0.63 8.92 -1.94
N LYS A 141 -0.67 9.18 -1.75
CA LYS A 141 -1.30 10.46 -2.05
C LYS A 141 -1.74 11.08 -0.72
N PRO A 142 -1.14 12.20 -0.29
CA PRO A 142 -1.63 12.97 0.84
C PRO A 142 -3.09 13.36 0.66
N SER A 143 -3.86 13.33 1.75
CA SER A 143 -5.27 13.75 1.77
C SER A 143 -5.60 14.46 3.07
N GLU A 144 -6.52 15.43 3.02
CA GLU A 144 -7.01 16.11 4.23
C GLU A 144 -7.66 15.14 5.23
N VAL A 145 -8.29 14.09 4.70
CA VAL A 145 -8.88 13.02 5.48
C VAL A 145 -8.00 11.79 5.32
N SER A 146 -7.14 11.55 6.31
CA SER A 146 -6.20 10.43 6.33
C SER A 146 -6.76 9.20 7.06
N LYS A 147 -6.35 8.01 6.60
CA LYS A 147 -6.51 6.72 7.29
C LYS A 147 -5.44 6.49 8.38
N ILE A 148 -4.37 7.29 8.37
CA ILE A 148 -3.32 7.28 9.38
C ILE A 148 -3.81 8.14 10.54
N THR A 149 -4.01 7.51 11.69
CA THR A 149 -4.63 8.11 12.89
C THR A 149 -3.81 7.91 14.15
N ARG A 150 -2.59 7.37 14.01
CA ARG A 150 -1.65 7.12 15.12
C ARG A 150 -0.23 6.99 14.59
N SER A 151 0.74 7.37 15.43
CA SER A 151 2.15 7.08 15.21
C SER A 151 2.45 5.60 15.52
N CYS A 152 2.89 4.83 14.54
CA CYS A 152 3.28 3.44 14.69
C CYS A 152 4.15 2.95 13.52
N SER A 153 4.53 1.67 13.51
CA SER A 153 5.28 1.12 12.37
C SER A 153 4.42 0.95 11.13
N HIS A 154 5.01 1.25 9.97
CA HIS A 154 4.40 1.06 8.67
C HIS A 154 5.19 -0.02 7.93
N LEU A 155 4.50 -1.05 7.45
CA LEU A 155 5.11 -2.20 6.78
C LEU A 155 4.47 -2.45 5.42
N LEU A 156 5.19 -3.15 4.56
CA LEU A 156 4.69 -3.62 3.27
C LEU A 156 4.74 -5.15 3.22
N VAL A 157 3.62 -5.77 2.87
CA VAL A 157 3.53 -7.19 2.52
C VAL A 157 3.56 -7.32 1.00
N GLY A 158 4.68 -7.80 0.47
CA GLY A 158 4.91 -7.94 -0.96
C GLY A 158 4.81 -9.40 -1.39
N PHE A 159 3.90 -9.70 -2.30
CA PHE A 159 3.78 -11.01 -2.93
C PHE A 159 4.44 -11.02 -4.31
N GLU A 160 5.33 -11.98 -4.50
CA GLU A 160 5.97 -12.27 -5.78
C GLU A 160 5.03 -13.12 -6.61
N VAL A 161 4.54 -12.57 -7.72
CA VAL A 161 3.52 -13.20 -8.56
C VAL A 161 4.03 -13.44 -9.97
N GLU A 162 3.49 -14.46 -10.61
CA GLU A 162 3.70 -14.75 -12.02
C GLU A 162 2.35 -14.87 -12.72
N SER A 163 2.15 -14.06 -13.75
CA SER A 163 1.01 -14.18 -14.67
C SER A 163 1.20 -15.41 -15.57
N LYS A 164 0.23 -16.32 -15.55
CA LYS A 164 0.11 -17.42 -16.52
C LYS A 164 -0.92 -17.16 -17.62
N GLY A 165 -1.65 -16.04 -17.53
CA GLY A 165 -2.49 -15.53 -18.62
C GLY A 165 -1.75 -14.52 -19.50
N GLY A 166 -2.29 -14.27 -20.70
CA GLY A 166 -1.84 -13.20 -21.59
C GLY A 166 -2.07 -11.81 -20.98
N ASP A 167 -1.29 -10.82 -21.44
CA ASP A 167 -1.39 -9.41 -21.03
C ASP A 167 -1.36 -9.14 -19.52
N ASN A 168 -0.55 -9.91 -18.78
CA ASN A 168 -0.38 -9.75 -17.33
C ASN A 168 -1.71 -9.93 -16.56
N ARG A 169 -2.52 -10.90 -16.99
CA ARG A 169 -3.82 -11.26 -16.41
C ARG A 169 -3.82 -12.65 -15.76
N SER A 170 -4.84 -12.88 -14.95
CA SER A 170 -5.11 -14.19 -14.34
C SER A 170 -5.06 -15.33 -15.38
N PRO A 171 -4.65 -16.56 -15.01
CA PRO A 171 -4.34 -16.99 -13.65
C PRO A 171 -2.98 -16.50 -13.14
N PHE A 172 -2.87 -16.24 -11.84
CA PHE A 172 -1.61 -15.89 -11.17
C PHE A 172 -1.12 -17.05 -10.30
N ILE A 173 0.19 -17.23 -10.25
CA ILE A 173 0.88 -18.10 -9.28
C ILE A 173 1.67 -17.21 -8.34
N ILE A 174 1.58 -17.48 -7.03
CA ILE A 174 2.37 -16.79 -6.02
C ILE A 174 3.57 -17.66 -5.64
N HIS A 175 4.76 -17.09 -5.78
CA HIS A 175 6.04 -17.78 -5.54
C HIS A 175 6.62 -17.47 -4.16
N ASN A 176 6.46 -16.25 -3.68
CA ASN A 176 7.07 -15.81 -2.43
C ASN A 176 6.27 -14.68 -1.76
N VAL A 177 6.55 -14.47 -0.47
CA VAL A 177 6.05 -13.34 0.31
C VAL A 177 7.17 -12.71 1.14
N LYS A 178 7.19 -11.38 1.16
CA LYS A 178 8.11 -10.56 1.96
C LYS A 178 7.32 -9.61 2.85
N ILE A 179 7.87 -9.32 4.02
CA ILE A 179 7.41 -8.23 4.88
C ILE A 179 8.59 -7.27 4.99
N LEU A 180 8.37 -6.02 4.60
CA LEU A 180 9.38 -4.96 4.57
C LEU A 180 8.99 -3.86 5.56
N ASN A 181 9.98 -3.29 6.23
CA ASN A 181 9.81 -2.12 7.06
C ASN A 181 9.94 -0.86 6.19
N LEU A 182 8.97 0.05 6.27
CA LEU A 182 8.97 1.28 5.48
C LEU A 182 9.65 2.47 6.18
N TYR A 183 10.24 2.28 7.37
CA TYR A 183 10.86 3.34 8.16
C TYR A 183 11.94 4.14 7.40
N ASP A 184 12.76 3.45 6.59
CA ASP A 184 13.83 4.06 5.78
C ASP A 184 13.48 4.13 4.28
N LEU A 185 12.20 3.92 3.93
CA LEU A 185 11.76 4.08 2.54
C LEU A 185 11.97 5.53 2.11
N LYS A 186 12.62 5.72 0.96
CA LYS A 186 12.75 7.00 0.27
C LYS A 186 11.78 7.04 -0.91
N VAL A 187 11.09 8.15 -1.08
CA VAL A 187 10.08 8.37 -2.12
C VAL A 187 10.38 9.63 -2.93
N SER A 188 9.81 9.68 -4.13
CA SER A 188 9.82 10.88 -4.97
C SER A 188 8.40 11.40 -5.16
N LEU A 189 8.24 12.73 -5.12
CA LEU A 189 7.00 13.41 -5.45
C LEU A 189 6.90 13.57 -6.97
N LYS A 190 5.83 13.02 -7.55
CA LYS A 190 5.42 13.30 -8.92
C LYS A 190 4.03 13.93 -8.92
N PRO A 191 3.91 15.25 -9.14
CA PRO A 191 2.61 15.91 -9.22
C PRO A 191 1.95 15.67 -10.57
N GLU A 192 0.61 15.75 -10.59
CA GLU A 192 -0.21 15.67 -11.80
C GLU A 192 -1.37 16.67 -11.70
N PHE A 193 -1.67 17.36 -12.81
CA PHE A 193 -2.91 18.10 -12.97
C PHE A 193 -4.00 17.13 -13.43
N ASN A 194 -5.21 17.28 -12.92
CA ASN A 194 -6.35 16.44 -13.28
C ASN A 194 -7.61 17.31 -13.39
N ALA A 195 -8.58 16.83 -14.18
CA ALA A 195 -9.91 17.40 -14.32
C ALA A 195 -10.93 16.25 -14.41
N ASN A 196 -12.15 16.48 -13.96
CA ASN A 196 -13.21 15.49 -14.10
C ASN A 196 -13.98 15.70 -15.42
N ASN A 197 -14.85 14.75 -15.79
CA ASN A 197 -15.61 14.83 -17.05
C ASN A 197 -16.49 16.09 -17.13
N ILE A 198 -17.09 16.53 -16.02
CA ILE A 198 -17.95 17.72 -15.99
C ILE A 198 -17.11 18.94 -16.37
N ASP A 199 -15.94 19.10 -15.76
CA ASP A 199 -15.06 20.24 -16.04
C ASP A 199 -14.64 20.26 -17.52
N ILE A 200 -14.23 19.10 -18.06
CA ILE A 200 -13.76 18.99 -19.45
C ILE A 200 -14.89 19.29 -20.46
N TYR A 201 -16.08 18.73 -20.27
CA TYR A 201 -17.21 18.92 -21.20
C TYR A 201 -18.00 20.22 -20.94
N SER A 202 -17.62 20.99 -19.93
CA SER A 202 -18.10 22.37 -19.75
C SER A 202 -17.29 23.39 -20.55
N CYS A 203 -16.15 22.99 -21.11
CA CYS A 203 -15.39 23.81 -22.05
C CYS A 203 -16.19 24.04 -23.34
N ALA A 204 -15.97 25.17 -23.99
CA ALA A 204 -16.63 25.50 -25.26
C ALA A 204 -16.28 24.46 -26.34
N GLU A 205 -17.30 23.94 -27.01
CA GLU A 205 -17.17 23.08 -28.19
C GLU A 205 -16.75 23.94 -29.40
N ILE A 206 -15.90 23.39 -30.28
CA ILE A 206 -15.39 24.05 -31.48
C ILE A 206 -16.17 23.54 -32.70
#